data_AF-A0A224YD40-F1
#
_entry.id   AF-A0A224YD40-F1
#
_cell.length_a   1.000
_cell.length_b   1.000
_cell.length_c   1.000
_cell.angle_alpha   90.00
_cell.angle_beta   90.00
_cell.angle_gamma   90.00
#
_symmetry.space_group_name_H-M   'P 1'
#
loop_
_entity.id
_entity.type
_entity.pdbx_description
1 polymer ?
#
loop_
_entity_poly.entity_id
_entity_poly.type
_entity_poly.pdbx_seq_one_letter_code
_entity_poly.pdbx_strand_id
1 'polypeptide(L)'
;MATFTHLLSDEESTNKECRWRQNIDRVKKQTKKRQHQLCRERPKQGRCKASFTKVYWDELKGCREYHGCYRGGFLSIRECIKTCGDTNVRWKPRPREKERGRHTATGDGKTDITM
;
A
#
# COMPACT_ATOMS: atom_id res chain seq x y z
N MET A 1 -14.00 45.16 24.42
CA MET A 1 -14.53 43.84 24.03
C MET A 1 -13.89 43.44 22.70
N ALA A 2 -12.79 42.71 22.76
CA ALA A 2 -12.07 42.12 21.62
C ALA A 2 -10.98 41.22 22.27
N THR A 3 -10.65 40.00 21.86
CA THR A 3 -10.84 39.29 20.60
C THR A 3 -10.89 37.78 20.85
N PHE A 4 -11.95 37.12 20.38
CA PHE A 4 -12.15 35.66 20.35
C PHE A 4 -11.26 34.94 19.30
N THR A 5 -10.18 35.58 18.85
CA THR A 5 -9.41 35.14 17.68
C THR A 5 -8.26 34.19 18.01
N HIS A 6 -7.88 34.03 19.28
CA HIS A 6 -6.77 33.14 19.67
C HIS A 6 -7.16 31.67 19.83
N LEU A 7 -8.46 31.34 19.94
CA LEU A 7 -8.93 29.94 20.13
C LEU A 7 -9.11 29.16 18.82
N LEU A 8 -9.10 29.83 17.65
CA LEU A 8 -9.33 29.18 16.35
C LEU A 8 -8.07 28.56 15.73
N SER A 9 -6.86 28.93 16.20
CA SER A 9 -5.61 28.42 15.62
C SER A 9 -5.19 27.06 16.17
N ASP A 10 -5.56 26.74 17.42
CA ASP A 10 -5.30 25.44 18.05
C ASP A 10 -6.27 24.35 17.58
N GLU A 11 -7.51 24.74 17.24
CA GLU A 11 -8.55 23.86 16.71
C GLU A 11 -8.24 23.42 15.26
N GLU A 12 -7.59 24.28 14.47
CA GLU A 12 -7.20 23.95 13.10
C GLU A 12 -5.98 23.01 13.02
N SER A 13 -5.06 23.11 14.00
CA SER A 13 -3.86 22.27 14.09
C SER A 13 -4.21 20.83 14.48
N THR A 14 -5.07 20.66 15.48
CA THR A 14 -5.59 19.35 15.91
C THR A 14 -6.47 18.69 14.82
N ASN A 15 -7.24 19.46 14.06
CA ASN A 15 -8.05 18.97 12.94
C ASN A 15 -7.18 18.45 11.79
N LYS A 16 -6.10 19.16 11.43
CA LYS A 16 -5.14 18.73 10.40
C LYS A 16 -4.42 17.43 10.82
N GLU A 17 -4.04 17.29 12.09
CA GLU A 17 -3.38 16.09 12.60
C GLU A 17 -4.33 14.87 12.67
N CYS A 18 -5.57 15.06 13.12
CA CYS A 18 -6.61 14.02 13.09
C CYS A 18 -6.89 13.54 11.66
N ARG A 19 -7.02 14.47 10.70
CA ARG A 19 -7.25 14.16 9.29
C ARG A 19 -6.07 13.40 8.67
N TRP A 20 -4.84 13.73 9.04
CA TRP A 20 -3.64 12.98 8.65
C TRP A 20 -3.62 11.56 9.23
N ARG A 21 -3.88 11.40 10.54
CA ARG A 21 -3.92 10.07 11.20
C ARG A 21 -4.99 9.17 10.58
N GLN A 22 -6.20 9.68 10.35
CA GLN A 22 -7.29 8.96 9.69
C GLN A 22 -6.92 8.53 8.26
N ASN A 23 -6.23 9.38 7.50
CA ASN A 23 -5.75 9.02 6.15
C ASN A 23 -4.67 7.94 6.19
N ILE A 24 -3.73 7.99 7.13
CA ILE A 24 -2.68 6.97 7.30
C ILE A 24 -3.29 5.61 7.64
N ASP A 25 -4.26 5.57 8.56
CA ASP A 25 -4.93 4.32 8.94
C ASP A 25 -5.76 3.75 7.78
N ARG A 26 -6.38 4.60 6.97
CA ARG A 26 -7.08 4.17 5.74
C ARG A 26 -6.13 3.56 4.71
N VAL A 27 -4.97 4.18 4.50
CA VAL A 27 -3.91 3.66 3.59
C VAL A 27 -3.31 2.34 4.10
N LYS A 28 -3.09 2.22 5.42
CA LYS A 28 -2.62 0.98 6.07
C LYS A 28 -3.65 -0.15 5.97
N LYS A 29 -4.94 0.18 6.13
CA LYS A 29 -6.03 -0.80 5.99
C LYS A 29 -6.19 -1.29 4.54
N GLN A 30 -5.92 -0.43 3.56
CA GLN A 30 -5.90 -0.81 2.14
C GLN A 30 -4.69 -1.68 1.75
N THR A 31 -3.57 -1.57 2.46
CA THR A 31 -2.35 -2.36 2.19
C THR A 31 -2.37 -3.74 2.86
N LYS A 32 -3.19 -3.93 3.90
CA LYS A 32 -3.48 -5.27 4.47
C LYS A 32 -4.53 -6.01 3.62
N LYS A 33 -4.34 -6.08 2.30
CA LYS A 33 -5.16 -6.95 1.43
C LYS A 33 -4.94 -8.38 1.89
N ARG A 34 -6.01 -9.02 2.37
CA ARG A 34 -6.03 -10.47 2.56
C ARG A 34 -5.58 -11.08 1.23
N GLN A 35 -4.47 -11.81 1.23
CA GLN A 35 -4.03 -12.51 0.03
C GLN A 35 -5.19 -13.38 -0.48
N HIS A 36 -5.41 -13.35 -1.79
CA HIS A 36 -6.51 -14.07 -2.42
C HIS A 36 -6.40 -15.57 -2.11
N GLN A 37 -7.53 -16.25 -1.85
CA GLN A 37 -7.51 -17.66 -1.47
C GLN A 37 -6.80 -18.56 -2.49
N LEU A 38 -6.94 -18.23 -3.78
CA LEU A 38 -6.25 -18.90 -4.90
C LEU A 38 -4.72 -18.86 -4.78
N CYS A 39 -4.15 -17.87 -4.10
CA CYS A 39 -2.70 -17.78 -3.90
C CYS A 39 -2.17 -18.82 -2.91
N ARG A 40 -3.05 -19.43 -2.11
CA ARG A 40 -2.71 -20.50 -1.15
C ARG A 40 -3.24 -21.86 -1.60
N GLU A 41 -3.91 -21.90 -2.75
CA GLU A 41 -4.46 -23.13 -3.29
C GLU A 41 -3.34 -23.96 -3.93
N ARG A 42 -3.24 -25.23 -3.51
CA ARG A 42 -2.29 -26.18 -4.10
C ARG A 42 -2.93 -26.90 -5.29
N PRO A 43 -2.18 -27.13 -6.39
CA PRO A 43 -2.70 -27.85 -7.54
C PRO A 43 -3.06 -29.29 -7.15
N LYS A 44 -4.33 -29.66 -7.33
CA LYS A 44 -4.85 -31.02 -7.08
C LYS A 44 -5.45 -31.57 -8.36
N GLN A 45 -4.78 -32.57 -8.94
CA GLN A 45 -5.26 -33.24 -10.14
C GLN A 45 -6.41 -34.19 -9.81
N GLY A 46 -7.53 -34.03 -10.51
CA GLY A 46 -8.70 -34.89 -10.44
C GLY A 46 -8.55 -36.15 -11.30
N ARG A 47 -9.55 -37.03 -11.20
CA ARG A 47 -9.55 -38.35 -11.88
C ARG A 47 -9.94 -38.30 -13.36
N CYS A 48 -10.26 -37.11 -13.90
CA CYS A 48 -10.71 -37.02 -15.29
C CYS A 48 -9.54 -37.02 -16.27
N LYS A 49 -9.81 -37.40 -17.53
CA LYS A 49 -8.78 -37.54 -18.60
C LYS A 49 -8.55 -36.24 -19.41
N ALA A 50 -9.28 -35.16 -19.11
CA ALA A 50 -9.13 -33.90 -19.81
C ALA A 50 -7.80 -33.21 -19.45
N SER A 51 -7.21 -32.51 -20.43
CA SER A 51 -5.98 -31.72 -20.25
C SER A 51 -6.29 -30.24 -20.43
N PHE A 52 -6.58 -29.56 -19.32
CA PHE A 52 -6.74 -28.11 -19.30
C PHE A 52 -5.50 -27.47 -18.69
N THR A 53 -5.09 -26.32 -19.23
CA THR A 53 -4.04 -25.49 -18.64
C THR A 53 -4.64 -24.67 -17.51
N LYS A 54 -4.08 -24.81 -16.32
CA LYS A 54 -4.42 -24.03 -15.12
C LYS A 54 -3.15 -23.47 -14.50
N VAL A 55 -3.28 -22.30 -13.88
CA VAL A 55 -2.14 -21.62 -13.25
C VAL A 55 -2.33 -21.56 -11.74
N TYR A 56 -1.29 -21.92 -10.99
CA TYR A 56 -1.27 -21.87 -9.53
C TYR A 56 -0.08 -21.07 -9.04
N TRP A 57 -0.25 -20.44 -7.88
CA TRP A 57 0.83 -19.73 -7.19
C TRP A 57 1.70 -20.71 -6.41
N ASP A 58 3.01 -20.58 -6.54
CA ASP A 58 4.01 -21.28 -5.75
C ASP A 58 4.86 -20.27 -5.00
N GLU A 59 5.08 -20.49 -3.70
CA GLU A 59 5.84 -19.56 -2.86
C GLU A 59 7.32 -19.45 -3.28
N LEU A 60 7.90 -20.53 -3.83
CA LEU A 60 9.30 -20.58 -4.24
C LEU A 60 9.46 -20.18 -5.71
N LYS A 61 8.53 -20.60 -6.58
CA LYS A 61 8.66 -20.45 -8.04
C LYS A 61 7.71 -19.42 -8.67
N GLY A 62 6.81 -18.84 -7.90
CA GLY A 62 5.78 -17.93 -8.40
C GLY A 62 4.68 -18.66 -9.20
N CYS A 63 4.05 -17.95 -10.13
CA CYS A 63 2.98 -18.49 -10.97
C CYS A 63 3.48 -19.58 -11.91
N ARG A 64 2.92 -20.79 -11.81
CA ARG A 64 3.25 -21.95 -12.66
C ARG A 64 2.04 -22.56 -13.33
N GLU A 65 2.24 -22.99 -14.57
CA GLU A 65 1.23 -23.69 -15.37
C GLU A 65 1.25 -25.20 -15.09
N TYR A 66 0.05 -25.78 -15.06
CA TYR A 66 -0.20 -27.20 -14.87
C TYR A 66 -1.20 -27.65 -15.92
N HIS A 67 -0.90 -28.78 -16.56
CA HIS A 67 -1.76 -29.37 -17.59
C HIS A 67 -2.43 -30.61 -17.03
N GLY A 68 -3.76 -30.64 -17.07
CA GLY A 68 -4.51 -31.79 -16.61
C GLY A 68 -5.91 -31.43 -16.10
N CYS A 69 -6.50 -32.35 -15.36
CA CYS A 69 -7.82 -32.20 -14.78
C CYS A 69 -7.73 -31.48 -13.43
N TYR A 70 -7.42 -30.19 -13.41
CA TYR A 70 -7.31 -29.42 -12.17
C TYR A 70 -8.61 -28.70 -11.82
N ARG A 71 -8.98 -28.71 -10.53
CA ARG A 71 -10.08 -27.91 -9.99
C ARG A 71 -9.50 -26.64 -9.36
N GLY A 72 -9.98 -25.48 -9.76
CA GLY A 72 -9.49 -24.17 -9.28
C GLY A 72 -8.37 -23.60 -10.14
N GLY A 73 -7.53 -22.78 -9.51
CA GLY A 73 -6.46 -22.03 -10.17
C GLY A 73 -6.94 -20.91 -11.11
N PHE A 74 -5.98 -20.16 -11.62
CA PHE A 74 -6.18 -19.09 -12.59
C PHE A 74 -6.18 -19.63 -14.03
N LEU A 75 -6.76 -18.86 -14.94
CA LEU A 75 -6.75 -19.19 -16.38
C LEU A 75 -5.51 -18.63 -17.10
N SER A 76 -4.81 -17.67 -16.49
CA SER A 76 -3.63 -17.05 -17.08
C SER A 76 -2.56 -16.71 -16.04
N ILE A 77 -1.29 -16.72 -16.48
CA ILE A 77 -0.16 -16.25 -15.66
C ILE A 77 -0.36 -14.79 -15.24
N ARG A 78 -0.85 -13.93 -16.14
CA ARG A 78 -1.06 -12.51 -15.85
C ARG A 78 -2.03 -12.29 -14.70
N GLU A 79 -3.12 -13.05 -14.68
CA GLU A 79 -4.12 -12.99 -13.60
C GLU A 79 -3.54 -13.47 -12.27
N CYS A 80 -2.76 -14.56 -12.30
CA CYS A 80 -2.05 -15.06 -11.13
C CYS A 80 -1.08 -14.00 -10.56
N ILE A 81 -0.24 -13.38 -11.39
CA ILE A 81 0.74 -12.36 -10.94
C ILE A 81 0.01 -11.13 -10.38
N LYS A 82 -1.04 -10.66 -11.07
CA LYS A 82 -1.83 -9.50 -10.61
C LYS A 82 -2.46 -9.74 -9.24
N THR A 83 -2.84 -10.99 -8.97
CA THR A 83 -3.59 -11.37 -7.76
C THR A 83 -2.67 -11.73 -6.59
N CYS A 84 -1.60 -12.49 -6.85
CA CYS A 84 -0.70 -13.04 -5.83
C CYS A 84 0.59 -12.26 -5.67
N GLY A 85 0.94 -11.41 -6.64
CA GLY A 85 2.20 -10.70 -6.73
C GLY A 85 3.16 -11.38 -7.69
N ASP A 86 4.30 -10.76 -7.89
CA ASP A 86 5.43 -11.35 -8.61
C ASP A 86 6.46 -11.78 -7.55
N THR A 87 7.07 -12.97 -7.69
CA THR A 87 8.21 -13.34 -6.84
C THR A 87 9.44 -12.49 -7.19
N ASN A 88 9.47 -11.89 -8.38
CA ASN A 88 10.39 -10.82 -8.74
C ASN A 88 9.89 -9.48 -8.20
N VAL A 89 9.80 -9.35 -6.88
CA VAL A 89 9.76 -8.02 -6.28
C VAL A 89 11.16 -7.42 -6.49
N ARG A 90 11.37 -6.73 -7.62
CA ARG A 90 12.49 -5.79 -7.74
C ARG A 90 12.31 -4.84 -6.57
N TRP A 91 13.15 -4.97 -5.55
CA TRP A 91 13.13 -4.10 -4.38
C TRP A 91 12.95 -2.67 -4.85
N LYS A 92 11.74 -2.13 -4.67
CA LYS A 92 11.53 -0.71 -4.87
C LYS A 92 12.16 -0.12 -3.62
N PRO A 93 13.34 0.54 -3.70
CA PRO A 93 13.95 1.11 -2.51
C PRO A 93 12.88 1.99 -1.84
N ARG A 94 12.82 1.93 -0.51
CA ARG A 94 11.93 2.82 0.25
C ARG A 94 12.11 4.22 -0.33
N PRO A 95 11.02 4.95 -0.67
CA PRO A 95 11.14 6.34 -1.05
C PRO A 95 12.03 7.00 -0.01
N ARG A 96 13.19 7.52 -0.43
CA ARG A 96 14.10 8.23 0.47
C ARG A 96 13.26 9.32 1.12
N GLU A 97 13.07 9.23 2.42
CA GLU A 97 12.36 10.25 3.18
C GLU A 97 13.11 11.55 2.92
N LYS A 98 12.50 12.43 2.12
CA LYS A 98 13.10 13.70 1.74
C LYS A 98 13.21 14.48 3.05
N GLU A 99 14.44 14.66 3.51
CA GLU A 99 14.79 15.25 4.80
C GLU A 99 13.87 16.44 5.08
N ARG A 100 13.08 16.32 6.14
CA ARG A 100 12.26 17.40 6.69
C ARG A 100 13.14 18.63 6.81
N GLY A 101 12.83 19.65 6.02
CA GLY A 101 13.41 20.97 6.17
C GLY A 101 13.32 21.38 7.63
N ARG A 102 14.49 21.51 8.25
CA ARG A 102 14.68 22.11 9.56
C ARG A 102 14.33 23.59 9.41
N HIS A 103 13.08 23.96 9.64
CA HIS A 103 12.74 25.35 9.94
C HIS A 103 13.23 25.61 11.36
N THR A 104 14.51 25.95 11.50
CA THR A 104 14.99 26.58 12.73
C THR A 104 14.31 27.94 12.81
N ALA A 105 13.40 28.08 13.75
CA ALA A 105 13.07 29.38 14.31
C ALA A 105 14.36 29.95 14.90
N THR A 106 14.83 31.05 14.34
CA THR A 106 15.73 31.99 15.02
C THR A 106 15.10 33.34 14.75
N GLY A 107 14.50 33.92 15.79
CA GLY A 107 14.04 35.30 15.74
C GLY A 107 15.25 36.23 15.61
N ASP A 108 15.01 37.44 15.14
CA ASP A 108 15.50 38.68 15.77
C ASP A 108 14.96 39.87 14.97
N GLY A 109 14.38 40.82 15.69
CA GLY A 109 13.71 41.98 15.11
C GLY A 109 14.65 42.96 14.42
N LYS A 110 14.10 43.70 13.46
CA LYS A 110 14.55 45.05 13.16
C LYS A 110 13.36 45.90 12.71
N THR A 111 13.09 46.90 13.54
CA THR A 111 12.26 48.07 13.28
C THR A 111 12.89 48.90 12.17
N ASP A 112 12.12 49.27 11.16
CA ASP A 112 12.44 50.42 10.31
C ASP A 112 11.32 51.47 10.46
N ILE A 113 11.61 52.47 11.28
CA ILE A 113 11.00 53.80 11.22
C ILE A 113 11.71 54.50 10.06
N THR A 114 10.98 54.90 9.02
CA THR A 114 11.46 55.87 8.05
C THR A 114 10.59 57.12 8.14
N MET A 115 11.28 58.27 8.15
CA MET A 115 10.82 59.62 8.43
C MET A 115 9.78 60.15 7.45
#